data_AF-A0A6C0BZU2-F1
#
_entry.id   AF-A0A6C0BZU2-F1
#
_cell.length_a   1.000
_cell.length_b   1.000
_cell.length_c   1.000
_cell.angle_alpha   90.00
_cell.angle_beta   90.00
_cell.angle_gamma   90.00
#
_symmetry.space_group_name_H-M   'P 1'
#
loop_
_entity.id
_entity.type
_entity.pdbx_description
1 polymer ?
#
loop_
_entity_poly.entity_id
_entity_poly.type
_entity_poly.pdbx_seq_one_letter_code
_entity_poly.pdbx_strand_id
1 'polypeptide(L)' 'MPSTSQENPLISEYIAQLSTQERIVLKIASEHLETSFDIEKSIGYKNWFRTTVKEKL' A
#
# COMPACT_ATOMS: atom_id res chain seq x y z
N MET A 1 3.79 -21.35 2.52
CA MET A 1 2.78 -20.32 2.83
C MET A 1 1.86 -20.23 1.62
N PRO A 2 0.55 -20.52 1.74
CA PRO A 2 -0.35 -20.61 0.59
C PRO A 2 -0.60 -19.24 -0.04
N SER A 3 -0.95 -19.29 -1.32
CA SER A 3 -0.98 -18.24 -2.33
C SER A 3 -2.12 -17.22 -2.22
N THR A 4 -1.83 -15.97 -2.60
CA THR A 4 -2.79 -14.97 -3.12
C THR A 4 -2.03 -14.11 -4.13
N SER A 5 -1.94 -14.45 -5.43
CA SER A 5 -2.96 -14.29 -6.47
C SER A 5 -3.53 -12.87 -6.53
N GLN A 6 -3.00 -12.06 -7.46
CA GLN A 6 -3.33 -10.66 -7.81
C GLN A 6 -2.59 -9.60 -6.97
N GLU A 7 -1.31 -9.36 -7.28
CA GLU A 7 -0.66 -8.10 -6.90
C GLU A 7 -1.42 -6.96 -7.60
N ASN A 8 -2.21 -6.18 -6.85
CA ASN A 8 -2.86 -5.00 -7.41
C ASN A 8 -1.74 -4.07 -7.92
N PRO A 9 -1.66 -3.81 -9.24
CA PRO A 9 -0.54 -3.07 -9.81
C PRO A 9 -0.39 -1.66 -9.22
N LEU A 10 -1.50 -1.08 -8.76
CA LEU A 10 -1.51 0.23 -8.10
C LEU A 10 -0.91 0.18 -6.69
N ILE A 11 -1.07 -0.92 -5.97
CA ILE A 11 -0.43 -1.13 -4.67
C ILE A 11 1.08 -1.23 -4.88
N SER A 12 1.53 -1.97 -5.89
CA SER A 12 2.95 -2.07 -6.22
C SER A 12 3.54 -0.73 -6.65
N GLU A 13 2.83 0.06 -7.48
CA GLU A 13 3.22 1.42 -7.85
C GLU A 13 3.32 2.33 -6.62
N TYR A 14 2.31 2.29 -5.73
CA TYR A 14 2.31 3.03 -4.48
C TYR A 14 3.49 2.67 -3.60
N ILE A 15 3.80 1.38 -3.42
CA ILE A 15 4.91 0.92 -2.59
C ILE A 15 6.26 1.31 -3.22
N ALA A 16 6.38 1.29 -4.55
CA ALA A 16 7.61 1.60 -5.26
C ALA A 16 8.07 3.05 -5.05
N GLN A 17 7.15 4.02 -5.03
CA GLN A 17 7.47 5.43 -4.80
C GLN A 17 7.78 5.79 -3.33
N LEU A 18 7.44 4.93 -2.36
CA LEU A 18 7.69 5.20 -0.94
C LEU A 18 9.18 5.40 -0.68
N SER A 19 9.54 6.27 0.24
CA SER A 19 10.88 6.36 0.77
C SER A 19 11.25 5.11 1.59
N THR A 20 12.53 4.94 1.88
CA THR A 20 13.02 3.87 2.77
C THR A 20 12.34 3.90 4.13
N GLN A 21 12.13 5.09 4.70
CA GLN A 21 11.47 5.25 5.99
C GLN A 21 9.99 4.85 5.93
N GLU A 22 9.27 5.25 4.89
CA GLU A 22 7.86 4.88 4.71
C GLU A 22 7.68 3.39 4.49
N ARG A 23 8.61 2.73 3.78
CA ARG A 23 8.61 1.25 3.64
C ARG A 23 8.81 0.55 4.98
N ILE A 24 9.66 1.09 5.85
CA ILE A 24 9.85 0.55 7.21
C ILE A 24 8.58 0.71 8.04
N VAL A 25 7.94 1.90 7.99
CA VAL A 25 6.67 2.14 8.70
C VAL A 25 5.57 1.21 8.19
N LEU A 26 5.47 1.03 6.87
CA LEU A 26 4.51 0.11 6.24
C LEU A 26 4.72 -1.33 6.71
N LYS A 27 5.98 -1.77 6.75
CA LYS A 27 6.36 -3.10 7.25
C LYS A 27 5.97 -3.27 8.71
N ILE A 28 6.31 -2.31 9.58
CA ILE A 28 5.94 -2.36 11.00
C ILE A 28 4.42 -2.42 11.15
N ALA A 29 3.67 -1.59 10.43
CA ALA A 29 2.21 -1.60 10.48
C ALA A 29 1.63 -2.95 10.04
N SER A 30 2.14 -3.52 8.95
CA SER A 30 1.72 -4.84 8.46
C SER A 30 2.05 -5.97 9.43
N GLU A 31 3.21 -5.91 10.09
CA GLU A 31 3.61 -6.90 11.10
C GLU A 31 2.81 -6.76 12.40
N HIS A 32 2.45 -5.53 12.80
CA HIS A 32 1.76 -5.29 14.06
C HIS A 32 0.24 -5.52 13.97
N LEU A 33 -0.34 -5.27 12.79
CA LEU A 33 -1.78 -5.43 12.56
C LEU A 33 -2.10 -6.77 11.88
N GLU A 34 -1.09 -7.47 11.36
CA GLU A 34 -1.20 -8.78 10.70
C GLU A 34 -2.39 -8.84 9.72
N THR A 35 -3.34 -9.74 9.95
CA THR A 35 -4.53 -9.93 9.11
C THR A 35 -5.52 -8.77 9.16
N SER A 36 -5.38 -7.87 10.14
CA SER A 36 -6.18 -6.65 10.23
C SER A 36 -5.62 -5.52 9.38
N PHE A 37 -4.40 -5.66 8.85
CA PHE A 37 -3.81 -4.67 7.97
C PHE A 37 -4.41 -4.76 6.56
N ASP A 38 -4.86 -3.63 6.04
CA ASP A 38 -5.35 -3.49 4.68
C ASP A 38 -4.78 -2.20 4.09
N ILE A 39 -3.84 -2.34 3.16
CA ILE A 39 -3.15 -1.20 2.55
C ILE A 39 -4.10 -0.34 1.71
N GLU A 40 -5.13 -0.92 1.08
CA GLU A 40 -6.09 -0.18 0.28
C GLU A 40 -6.98 0.73 1.14
N LYS A 41 -7.18 0.34 2.40
CA LYS A 41 -7.90 1.14 3.40
C LYS A 41 -7.00 2.13 4.14
N SER A 42 -5.67 2.03 4.01
CA SER A 42 -4.73 2.93 4.66
C SER A 42 -4.89 4.38 4.18
N ILE A 43 -4.69 5.34 5.08
CA ILE A 43 -4.79 6.78 4.76
C ILE A 43 -3.78 7.16 3.68
N GLY A 44 -2.56 6.62 3.76
CA GLY A 44 -1.49 6.87 2.79
C GLY A 44 -1.88 6.48 1.37
N TYR A 45 -2.33 5.24 1.18
CA TYR A 45 -2.77 4.76 -0.13
C TYR A 45 -4.00 5.51 -0.65
N LYS A 46 -5.01 5.75 0.20
CA LYS A 46 -6.23 6.48 -0.20
C LYS A 46 -5.94 7.91 -0.66
N ASN A 47 -5.02 8.59 0.02
CA ASN A 47 -4.61 9.94 -0.37
C ASN A 47 -3.83 9.91 -1.69
N TRP A 48 -2.86 9.02 -1.81
CA TRP A 48 -2.11 8.85 -3.06
C TRP A 48 -3.02 8.51 -4.24
N PHE A 49 -3.92 7.54 -4.08
CA PHE A 49 -4.85 7.15 -5.14
C PHE A 49 -5.74 8.33 -5.58
N ARG A 50 -6.19 9.16 -4.63
CA ARG A 50 -6.99 10.36 -4.94
C ARG A 50 -6.21 11.44 -5.66
N THR A 51 -4.93 11.63 -5.35
CA THR A 51 -4.11 12.66 -5.99
C THR A 51 -3.55 12.16 -7.32
N THR A 52 -2.97 10.97 -7.35
CA THR A 52 -2.17 10.50 -8.50
C THR A 52 -2.99 9.73 -9.54
N VAL A 53 -4.02 8.98 -9.14
CA VAL A 53 -4.80 8.15 -10.08
C VAL A 53 -6.02 8.89 -10.60
N LYS A 54 -6.74 9.65 -9.75
CA LYS A 54 -7.90 10.44 -10.22
C LYS A 54 -7.54 11.62 -11.10
N GLU A 55 -6.33 12.17 -11.02
CA GLU A 55 -5.88 13.22 -11.94
C GLU A 55 -5.51 12.68 -13.33
N LYS A 56 -5.28 11.37 -13.46
CA LYS A 56 -4.94 10.70 -14.73
C LYS A 56 -6.16 10.16 -15.49
N LEU A 57 -7.36 10.29 -14.92
CA LEU A 57 -8.63 9.72 -15.41
C LEU A 57 -9.57 10.83 -15.89
#